data_AF-A0A847CG26-F1
#
_entry.id   AF-A0A847CG26-F1
#
_cell.length_a   1.000
_cell.length_b   1.000
_cell.length_c   1.000
_cell.angle_alpha   90.00
_cell.angle_beta   90.00
_cell.angle_gamma   90.00
#
_symmetry.space_group_name_H-M   'P 1'
#
loop_
_entity.id
_entity.type
_entity.pdbx_description
1 polymer ?
#
loop_
_entity_poly.entity_id
_entity_poly.type
_entity_poly.pdbx_seq_one_letter_code
_entity_poly.pdbx_strand_id
1 'polypeptide(L)'
;MVNDKEALEIIDDYVSDKTYNYAVMINGEWGCGKTYFVKNVLNKHFFEISRNVKKKERTNAIYISLYGIENLNDISSQVYVHMTKIRSDNGFIKRIQRWAKRAEPIKDLGINIAACFIPQLGPLKDVKLKKAIGSMMSMSNFIFIFDDLERCSVQINEVLGYINNFVEQSNCKVIVVANEKEIGKISSNKNLEVKYQLALCDNIKYPSQNVGATNKKEKSIDIAEIKERVKYLFSENEIYVLTKEKLIGRTILYQPDIKLVIENLIETICQDCCYYTVLKNLKELIYNILEKNECSNIRTIQFCFVFFDKIGKLKDENIKENSNKYLETLLHDIFRVAIDHKNGAKKFVFNESDFGDIGKEKNPFCTVQSFRFTYDYIYDATFCGEYIVEVLNKFVESVNERERQNNDPINILEQYWLMENDEIETAIKSLIMKLENNEYDVNKYKRILSLLYKIKDLERSLVDVNHGDARDPACGAAG
;
A
#
# COMPACT_ATOMS: atom_id res chain seq x y z
N MET A 1 3.11 -5.23 -14.20
CA MET A 1 2.26 -5.79 -13.12
C MET A 1 0.90 -6.06 -13.73
N VAL A 2 0.11 -6.94 -13.12
CA VAL A 2 -1.14 -7.46 -13.68
C VAL A 2 -2.29 -7.10 -12.74
N ASN A 3 -3.36 -6.51 -13.28
CA ASN A 3 -4.55 -6.13 -12.52
C ASN A 3 -5.52 -7.32 -12.33
N ASP A 4 -6.63 -7.11 -11.63
CA ASP A 4 -7.61 -8.15 -11.34
C ASP A 4 -8.14 -8.85 -12.60
N LYS A 5 -8.48 -8.09 -13.65
CA LYS A 5 -9.06 -8.63 -14.88
C LYS A 5 -8.05 -9.49 -15.64
N GLU A 6 -6.87 -8.96 -15.87
CA GLU A 6 -5.80 -9.67 -16.57
C GLU A 6 -5.35 -10.92 -15.78
N ALA A 7 -5.34 -10.85 -14.44
CA ALA A 7 -5.00 -12.00 -13.60
C ALA A 7 -6.05 -13.11 -13.72
N LEU A 8 -7.34 -12.76 -13.81
CA LEU A 8 -8.41 -13.73 -14.06
C LEU A 8 -8.27 -14.40 -15.43
N GLU A 9 -8.00 -13.64 -16.49
CA GLU A 9 -7.80 -14.19 -17.85
C GLU A 9 -6.66 -15.22 -17.86
N ILE A 10 -5.52 -14.91 -17.22
CA ILE A 10 -4.38 -15.82 -17.09
C ILE A 10 -4.75 -17.10 -16.33
N ILE A 11 -5.54 -16.97 -15.26
CA ILE A 11 -5.95 -18.11 -14.43
C ILE A 11 -6.96 -18.98 -15.18
N ASP A 12 -7.88 -18.38 -15.94
CA ASP A 12 -8.85 -19.11 -16.75
C ASP A 12 -8.18 -19.93 -17.85
N ASP A 13 -7.18 -19.35 -18.53
CA ASP A 13 -6.34 -20.07 -19.49
C ASP A 13 -5.66 -21.28 -18.82
N TYR A 14 -5.05 -21.06 -17.65
CA TYR A 14 -4.38 -22.11 -16.89
C TYR A 14 -5.32 -23.23 -16.45
N VAL A 15 -6.49 -22.89 -15.93
CA VAL A 15 -7.48 -23.86 -15.45
C VAL A 15 -8.06 -24.68 -16.62
N SER A 16 -8.20 -24.05 -17.79
CA SER A 16 -8.71 -24.70 -19.00
C SER A 16 -7.70 -25.61 -19.68
N ASP A 17 -6.39 -25.31 -19.54
CA ASP A 17 -5.31 -26.12 -20.09
C ASP A 17 -5.23 -27.50 -19.42
N LYS A 18 -5.25 -28.57 -20.21
CA LYS A 18 -5.12 -29.97 -19.74
C LYS A 18 -3.82 -30.64 -20.22
N THR A 19 -2.95 -29.89 -20.89
CA THR A 19 -1.79 -30.42 -21.59
C THR A 19 -0.54 -30.49 -20.71
N TYR A 20 -0.39 -29.52 -19.80
CA TYR A 20 0.79 -29.39 -18.95
C TYR A 20 0.43 -29.32 -17.46
N ASN A 21 1.16 -30.09 -16.65
CA ASN A 21 1.00 -30.14 -15.19
C ASN A 21 1.98 -29.17 -14.56
N TYR A 22 1.46 -28.05 -14.07
CA TYR A 22 2.24 -27.04 -13.36
C TYR A 22 1.34 -26.30 -12.38
N ALA A 23 1.94 -25.58 -11.44
CA ALA A 23 1.25 -24.63 -10.59
C ALA A 23 1.45 -23.19 -11.09
N VAL A 24 0.49 -22.32 -10.78
CA VAL A 24 0.60 -20.86 -11.04
C VAL A 24 0.89 -20.15 -9.73
N MET A 25 1.82 -19.20 -9.74
CA MET A 25 2.10 -18.35 -8.58
C MET A 25 1.50 -16.95 -8.75
N ILE A 26 0.76 -16.46 -7.76
CA ILE A 26 0.38 -15.05 -7.62
C ILE A 26 1.39 -14.41 -6.66
N ASN A 27 2.30 -13.62 -7.22
CA ASN A 27 3.35 -12.93 -6.48
C ASN A 27 3.05 -11.43 -6.36
N GLY A 28 3.37 -10.83 -5.22
CA GLY A 28 3.19 -9.41 -4.98
C GLY A 28 3.58 -9.01 -3.57
N GLU A 29 3.67 -7.71 -3.31
CA GLU A 29 4.14 -7.20 -2.02
C GLU A 29 3.10 -7.38 -0.90
N TRP A 30 3.53 -7.21 0.36
CA TRP A 30 2.60 -7.27 1.48
C TRP A 30 1.64 -6.09 1.46
N GLY A 31 0.35 -6.38 1.63
CA GLY A 31 -0.68 -5.35 1.65
C GLY A 31 -1.18 -4.90 0.29
N CYS A 32 -0.68 -5.44 -0.83
CA CYS A 32 -1.19 -5.13 -2.17
C CYS A 32 -2.53 -5.81 -2.51
N GLY A 33 -3.13 -6.59 -1.60
CA GLY A 33 -4.47 -7.16 -1.81
C GLY A 33 -4.55 -8.58 -2.38
N LYS A 34 -3.44 -9.32 -2.55
CA LYS A 34 -3.45 -10.72 -3.06
C LYS A 34 -4.51 -11.63 -2.41
N THR A 35 -4.54 -11.67 -1.07
CA THR A 35 -5.51 -12.47 -0.32
C THR A 35 -6.95 -11.99 -0.54
N TYR A 36 -7.16 -10.68 -0.74
CA TYR A 36 -8.48 -10.13 -1.08
C TYR A 36 -8.91 -10.58 -2.48
N PHE A 37 -8.03 -10.46 -3.47
CA PHE A 37 -8.26 -10.95 -4.83
C PHE A 37 -8.67 -12.43 -4.81
N VAL A 38 -7.88 -13.28 -4.15
CA VAL A 38 -8.15 -14.71 -4.05
C VAL A 38 -9.50 -14.99 -3.38
N LYS A 39 -9.77 -14.38 -2.23
CA LYS A 39 -10.98 -14.68 -1.43
C LYS A 39 -12.26 -14.13 -2.02
N ASN A 40 -12.21 -12.94 -2.60
CA ASN A 40 -13.40 -12.17 -2.97
C ASN A 40 -13.61 -12.05 -4.47
N VAL A 41 -12.55 -12.10 -5.28
CA VAL A 41 -12.65 -11.98 -6.75
C VAL A 41 -12.58 -13.38 -7.35
N LEU A 42 -11.47 -14.09 -7.15
CA LEU A 42 -11.22 -15.39 -7.77
C LEU A 42 -12.20 -16.48 -7.29
N ASN A 43 -12.48 -16.56 -5.99
CA ASN A 43 -13.46 -17.52 -5.49
C ASN A 43 -14.89 -17.25 -6.01
N LYS A 44 -15.28 -15.97 -6.17
CA LYS A 44 -16.58 -15.61 -6.75
C LYS A 44 -16.63 -15.98 -8.23
N HIS A 45 -15.56 -15.68 -8.97
CA HIS A 45 -15.41 -16.04 -10.38
C HIS A 45 -15.56 -17.54 -10.61
N PHE A 46 -14.82 -18.37 -9.86
CA PHE A 46 -14.96 -19.83 -9.95
C PHE A 46 -16.35 -20.33 -9.53
N PHE A 47 -16.95 -19.71 -8.51
CA PHE A 47 -18.31 -20.05 -8.11
C PHE A 47 -19.33 -19.76 -9.23
N GLU A 48 -19.20 -18.62 -9.92
CA GLU A 48 -20.07 -18.23 -11.04
C GLU A 48 -19.90 -19.13 -12.27
N ILE A 49 -18.67 -19.47 -12.64
CA ILE A 49 -18.40 -20.44 -13.72
C ILE A 49 -19.02 -21.80 -13.38
N SER A 50 -18.90 -22.24 -12.11
CA SER A 50 -19.42 -23.54 -11.67
C SER A 50 -20.95 -23.61 -11.61
N ARG A 51 -21.67 -22.47 -11.59
CA ARG A 51 -23.13 -22.42 -11.44
C ARG A 51 -23.85 -23.05 -12.64
N ASN A 52 -23.30 -22.89 -13.84
CA ASN A 52 -23.88 -23.37 -15.10
C ASN A 52 -23.52 -24.83 -15.43
N VAL A 53 -22.78 -25.49 -14.54
CA VAL A 53 -22.32 -26.88 -14.70
C VAL A 53 -23.06 -27.82 -13.73
N LYS A 54 -23.31 -29.06 -14.17
CA LYS A 54 -23.92 -30.11 -13.33
C LYS A 54 -23.11 -30.27 -12.04
N LYS A 55 -23.79 -30.48 -10.90
CA LYS A 55 -23.19 -30.54 -9.55
C LYS A 55 -21.98 -31.49 -9.41
N LYS A 56 -21.90 -32.55 -10.23
CA LYS A 56 -20.80 -33.54 -10.23
C LYS A 56 -19.54 -33.09 -10.99
N GLU A 57 -19.67 -32.14 -11.91
CA GLU A 57 -18.60 -31.61 -12.78
C GLU A 57 -18.14 -30.21 -12.31
N ARG A 58 -18.68 -29.71 -11.20
CA ARG A 58 -18.30 -28.41 -10.65
C ARG A 58 -16.86 -28.43 -10.18
N THR A 59 -16.05 -27.57 -10.78
CA THR A 59 -14.75 -27.21 -10.26
C THR A 59 -14.93 -26.36 -9.00
N ASN A 60 -14.37 -26.81 -7.87
CA ASN A 60 -14.45 -26.05 -6.62
C ASN A 60 -13.05 -25.58 -6.21
N ALA A 61 -12.93 -24.30 -5.89
CA ALA A 61 -11.70 -23.76 -5.31
C ALA A 61 -11.65 -24.06 -3.80
N ILE A 62 -10.50 -24.53 -3.32
CA ILE A 62 -10.19 -24.75 -1.91
C ILE A 62 -9.06 -23.81 -1.52
N TYR A 63 -9.39 -22.84 -0.65
CA TYR A 63 -8.42 -21.94 -0.05
C TYR A 63 -7.79 -22.57 1.20
N ILE A 64 -6.46 -22.55 1.27
CA ILE A 64 -5.65 -23.07 2.38
C ILE A 64 -4.66 -21.98 2.77
N SER A 65 -4.70 -21.55 4.03
CA SER A 65 -3.72 -20.61 4.55
C SER A 65 -2.52 -21.39 5.11
N LEU A 66 -1.32 -21.09 4.61
CA LEU A 66 -0.07 -21.67 5.09
C LEU A 66 0.51 -20.93 6.30
N TYR A 67 -0.10 -19.78 6.65
CA TYR A 67 0.33 -18.95 7.77
C TYR A 67 0.35 -19.73 9.09
N GLY A 68 1.53 -19.81 9.72
CA GLY A 68 1.69 -20.43 11.03
C GLY A 68 1.54 -21.96 11.05
N ILE A 69 1.51 -22.62 9.88
CA ILE A 69 1.53 -24.08 9.83
C ILE A 69 2.92 -24.60 10.23
N GLU A 70 2.97 -25.52 11.20
CA GLU A 70 4.21 -26.06 11.76
C GLU A 70 4.62 -27.41 11.17
N ASN A 71 3.70 -28.14 10.54
CA ASN A 71 4.00 -29.44 9.94
C ASN A 71 3.12 -29.71 8.69
N LEU A 72 3.58 -30.58 7.79
CA LEU A 72 2.86 -30.91 6.55
C LEU A 72 1.50 -31.59 6.80
N ASN A 73 1.36 -32.31 7.92
CA ASN A 73 0.14 -33.03 8.27
C ASN A 73 -1.03 -32.07 8.55
N ASP A 74 -0.74 -30.87 9.07
CA ASP A 74 -1.75 -29.83 9.28
C ASP A 74 -2.29 -29.30 7.94
N ILE A 75 -1.42 -29.17 6.92
CA ILE A 75 -1.84 -28.82 5.56
C ILE A 75 -2.79 -29.91 5.03
N SER A 76 -2.40 -31.18 5.13
CA SER A 76 -3.23 -32.31 4.70
C SER A 76 -4.59 -32.34 5.41
N SER A 77 -4.60 -32.06 6.71
CA SER A 77 -5.82 -32.01 7.51
C SER A 77 -6.75 -30.89 7.05
N GLN A 78 -6.23 -29.69 6.78
CA GLN A 78 -7.03 -28.58 6.23
C GLN A 78 -7.63 -28.93 4.86
N VAL A 79 -6.81 -29.43 3.94
CA VAL A 79 -7.24 -29.88 2.60
C VAL A 79 -8.43 -30.84 2.70
N TYR A 80 -8.29 -31.87 3.53
CA TYR A 80 -9.31 -32.91 3.67
C TYR A 80 -10.61 -32.38 4.30
N VAL A 81 -10.52 -31.53 5.32
CA VAL A 81 -11.70 -30.89 5.94
C VAL A 81 -12.46 -30.03 4.94
N HIS A 82 -11.76 -29.22 4.13
CA HIS A 82 -12.42 -28.38 3.12
C HIS A 82 -13.09 -29.22 2.04
N MET A 83 -12.43 -30.27 1.57
CA MET A 83 -12.96 -31.16 0.55
C MET A 83 -14.20 -31.95 1.02
N THR A 84 -14.20 -32.44 2.27
CA THR A 84 -15.35 -33.17 2.83
C THR A 84 -16.55 -32.25 3.08
N LYS A 85 -16.33 -30.99 3.50
CA LYS A 85 -17.39 -29.98 3.61
C LYS A 85 -18.08 -29.73 2.26
N ILE A 86 -17.33 -29.54 1.18
CA ILE A 86 -17.87 -29.30 -0.17
C ILE A 86 -18.70 -30.50 -0.65
N ARG A 87 -18.25 -31.73 -0.37
CA ARG A 87 -18.96 -32.96 -0.75
C ARG A 87 -20.11 -33.34 0.19
N SER A 88 -20.36 -32.57 1.25
CA SER A 88 -21.37 -32.87 2.29
C SER A 88 -21.19 -34.25 2.95
N ASP A 89 -19.95 -34.77 2.97
CA ASP A 89 -19.64 -36.02 3.64
C ASP A 89 -19.43 -35.75 5.13
N ASN A 90 -20.51 -35.91 5.89
CA ASN A 90 -20.56 -35.63 7.33
C ASN A 90 -19.80 -36.67 8.19
N GLY A 91 -19.33 -37.78 7.60
CA GLY A 91 -18.71 -38.89 8.35
C GLY A 91 -17.45 -38.46 9.10
N PHE A 92 -16.59 -37.68 8.45
CA PHE A 92 -15.32 -37.23 9.02
C PHE A 92 -15.45 -35.99 9.92
N ILE A 93 -16.30 -35.03 9.56
CA ILE A 93 -16.62 -33.88 10.41
C ILE A 93 -17.13 -34.35 11.78
N LYS A 94 -18.00 -35.37 11.80
CA LYS A 94 -18.47 -36.02 13.04
C LYS A 94 -17.37 -36.81 13.77
N ARG A 95 -16.31 -37.29 13.10
CA ARG A 95 -15.16 -37.95 13.73
C ARG A 95 -14.22 -36.93 14.38
N ILE A 96 -13.87 -35.84 13.67
CA ILE A 96 -13.09 -34.74 14.23
C ILE A 96 -13.80 -34.15 15.44
N GLN A 97 -15.11 -33.85 15.36
CA GLN A 97 -15.86 -33.32 16.51
C GLN A 97 -15.86 -34.27 17.71
N ARG A 98 -15.83 -35.60 17.49
CA ARG A 98 -15.72 -36.59 18.57
C ARG A 98 -14.31 -36.67 19.16
N TRP A 99 -13.29 -36.48 18.36
CA TRP A 99 -11.88 -36.55 18.78
C TRP A 99 -11.39 -35.24 19.43
N ALA A 100 -11.84 -34.09 18.93
CA ALA A 100 -11.63 -32.78 19.55
C ALA A 100 -12.23 -32.72 20.97
N LYS A 101 -13.34 -33.45 21.21
CA LYS A 101 -13.94 -33.61 22.55
C LYS A 101 -13.17 -34.57 23.46
N ARG A 102 -12.17 -35.31 22.96
CA ARG A 102 -11.49 -36.40 23.69
C ARG A 102 -10.05 -36.10 24.10
N ALA A 103 -9.51 -34.91 23.80
CA ALA A 103 -8.19 -34.44 24.19
C ALA A 103 -7.01 -35.40 23.90
N GLU A 104 -7.16 -36.34 22.96
CA GLU A 104 -6.06 -37.20 22.48
C GLU A 104 -5.24 -36.48 21.39
N PRO A 105 -3.93 -36.72 21.32
CA PRO A 105 -3.04 -36.06 20.37
C PRO A 105 -3.42 -36.36 18.92
N ILE A 106 -3.57 -35.30 18.13
CA ILE A 106 -4.05 -35.28 16.73
C ILE A 106 -3.06 -35.94 15.74
N LYS A 107 -1.92 -36.47 16.21
CA LYS A 107 -0.81 -36.95 15.36
C LYS A 107 -1.21 -38.10 14.42
N ASP A 108 -2.01 -39.06 14.90
CA ASP A 108 -2.45 -40.20 14.09
C ASP A 108 -3.43 -39.81 12.98
N LEU A 109 -4.14 -38.70 13.16
CA LEU A 109 -5.05 -38.16 12.14
C LEU A 109 -4.25 -37.56 10.97
N GLY A 110 -3.25 -36.75 11.31
CA GLY A 110 -2.38 -36.11 10.35
C GLY A 110 -1.67 -37.11 9.43
N ILE A 111 -1.13 -38.18 10.03
CA ILE A 111 -0.38 -39.24 9.31
C ILE A 111 -1.29 -39.99 8.33
N ASN A 112 -2.51 -40.37 8.75
CA ASN A 112 -3.43 -41.12 7.88
C ASN A 112 -3.96 -40.29 6.71
N ILE A 113 -4.19 -38.99 6.92
CA ILE A 113 -4.63 -38.08 5.86
C ILE A 113 -3.46 -37.77 4.93
N ALA A 114 -2.28 -37.47 5.47
CA ALA A 114 -1.08 -37.23 4.68
C ALA A 114 -0.74 -38.44 3.80
N ALA A 115 -0.95 -39.68 4.27
CA ALA A 115 -0.79 -40.88 3.45
C ALA A 115 -1.75 -40.95 2.24
N CYS A 116 -2.90 -40.28 2.27
CA CYS A 116 -3.78 -40.13 1.10
C CYS A 116 -3.22 -39.16 0.06
N PHE A 117 -2.44 -38.16 0.48
CA PHE A 117 -1.89 -37.10 -0.39
C PHE A 117 -0.42 -37.32 -0.77
N ILE A 118 0.32 -38.10 0.02
CA ILE A 118 1.75 -38.38 -0.13
C ILE A 118 1.95 -39.90 0.03
N PRO A 119 1.97 -40.66 -1.07
CA PRO A 119 2.07 -42.13 -1.03
C PRO A 119 3.35 -42.67 -0.36
N GLN A 120 4.39 -41.85 -0.23
CA GLN A 120 5.72 -42.25 0.27
C GLN A 120 5.89 -42.18 1.80
N LEU A 121 4.93 -41.64 2.57
CA LEU A 121 5.11 -41.35 4.00
C LEU A 121 4.68 -42.45 4.99
N GLY A 122 4.41 -43.69 4.57
CA GLY A 122 4.19 -44.78 5.53
C GLY A 122 3.94 -46.17 4.96
N PRO A 123 4.23 -47.25 5.72
CA PRO A 123 3.99 -48.62 5.29
C PRO A 123 2.48 -48.90 5.22
N LEU A 124 1.96 -48.98 4.01
CA LEU A 124 0.57 -49.28 3.69
C LEU A 124 0.18 -50.70 4.13
N LYS A 125 -0.19 -50.88 5.40
CA LYS A 125 -0.73 -52.16 5.91
C LYS A 125 -2.24 -52.29 5.74
N ASP A 126 -2.96 -51.17 5.58
CA ASP A 126 -4.43 -51.20 5.50
C ASP A 126 -4.95 -51.22 4.07
N VAL A 127 -5.33 -52.43 3.63
CA VAL A 127 -6.04 -52.73 2.36
C VAL A 127 -7.33 -51.91 2.21
N LYS A 128 -7.94 -51.48 3.32
CA LYS A 128 -9.12 -50.59 3.33
C LYS A 128 -8.79 -49.15 2.94
N LEU A 129 -7.61 -48.64 3.28
CA LEU A 129 -7.18 -47.28 2.91
C LEU A 129 -6.74 -47.23 1.45
N LYS A 130 -6.10 -48.27 0.90
CA LYS A 130 -5.84 -48.38 -0.55
C LYS A 130 -7.11 -48.39 -1.39
N LYS A 131 -8.17 -49.09 -0.95
CA LYS A 131 -9.49 -49.04 -1.59
C LYS A 131 -10.18 -47.69 -1.38
N ALA A 132 -10.00 -47.04 -0.22
CA ALA A 132 -10.49 -45.69 0.01
C ALA A 132 -9.78 -44.68 -0.90
N ILE A 133 -8.45 -44.73 -1.05
CA ILE A 133 -7.65 -43.88 -1.95
C ILE A 133 -8.00 -44.15 -3.42
N GLY A 134 -8.19 -45.41 -3.83
CA GLY A 134 -8.58 -45.77 -5.20
C GLY A 134 -10.06 -45.56 -5.54
N SER A 135 -10.94 -45.36 -4.55
CA SER A 135 -12.37 -45.04 -4.75
C SER A 135 -12.73 -43.62 -4.34
N MET A 136 -11.86 -42.92 -3.59
CA MET A 136 -11.97 -41.51 -3.30
C MET A 136 -11.31 -40.72 -4.43
N MET A 137 -12.20 -39.98 -5.10
CA MET A 137 -11.93 -38.63 -5.54
C MET A 137 -11.26 -38.52 -6.90
N SER A 138 -12.08 -38.24 -7.92
CA SER A 138 -11.69 -37.27 -8.94
C SER A 138 -11.33 -35.97 -8.19
N MET A 139 -10.04 -35.83 -7.92
CA MET A 139 -9.41 -34.66 -7.31
C MET A 139 -9.14 -33.59 -8.37
N SER A 140 -9.15 -34.00 -9.64
CA SER A 140 -9.14 -33.17 -10.86
C SER A 140 -10.20 -32.05 -10.88
N ASN A 141 -11.28 -32.18 -10.09
CA ASN A 141 -12.35 -31.18 -10.03
C ASN A 141 -12.13 -30.14 -8.91
N PHE A 142 -10.94 -30.09 -8.31
CA PHE A 142 -10.59 -29.06 -7.33
C PHE A 142 -9.42 -28.21 -7.83
N ILE A 143 -9.50 -26.92 -7.51
CA ILE A 143 -8.38 -25.99 -7.62
C ILE A 143 -7.93 -25.71 -6.20
N PHE A 144 -6.68 -25.99 -5.88
CA PHE A 144 -6.12 -25.71 -4.56
C PHE A 144 -5.39 -24.38 -4.58
N ILE A 145 -5.71 -23.51 -3.61
CA ILE A 145 -5.08 -22.20 -3.47
C ILE A 145 -4.36 -22.18 -2.14
N PHE A 146 -3.02 -22.19 -2.18
CA PHE A 146 -2.16 -22.11 -1.00
C PHE A 146 -1.67 -20.68 -0.81
N ASP A 147 -2.07 -20.03 0.27
CA ASP A 147 -1.79 -18.60 0.55
C ASP A 147 -0.77 -18.40 1.66
N ASP A 148 -0.09 -17.25 1.66
CA ASP A 148 0.96 -16.84 2.59
C ASP A 148 2.16 -17.83 2.67
N LEU A 149 2.66 -18.31 1.51
CA LEU A 149 3.77 -19.27 1.44
C LEU A 149 5.01 -18.81 2.24
N GLU A 150 5.36 -17.52 2.16
CA GLU A 150 6.54 -16.96 2.83
C GLU A 150 6.43 -16.96 4.35
N ARG A 151 5.24 -17.18 4.92
CA ARG A 151 4.95 -17.16 6.36
C ARG A 151 4.68 -18.55 6.94
N CYS A 152 4.97 -19.60 6.17
CA CYS A 152 4.91 -20.96 6.68
C CYS A 152 6.09 -21.24 7.61
N SER A 153 5.85 -21.91 8.75
CA SER A 153 6.92 -22.26 9.69
C SER A 153 7.75 -23.46 9.20
N VAL A 154 7.14 -24.31 8.36
CA VAL A 154 7.78 -25.42 7.64
C VAL A 154 8.77 -24.88 6.60
N GLN A 155 9.84 -25.63 6.34
CA GLN A 155 10.78 -25.28 5.27
C GLN A 155 10.05 -25.19 3.93
N ILE A 156 10.22 -24.07 3.22
CA ILE A 156 9.48 -23.78 1.98
C ILE A 156 9.66 -24.89 0.94
N ASN A 157 10.85 -25.48 0.84
CA ASN A 157 11.13 -26.58 -0.07
C ASN A 157 10.29 -27.83 0.23
N GLU A 158 10.04 -28.13 1.52
CA GLU A 158 9.17 -29.23 1.91
C GLU A 158 7.71 -28.95 1.52
N VAL A 159 7.26 -27.70 1.68
CA VAL A 159 5.92 -27.26 1.27
C VAL A 159 5.76 -27.32 -0.24
N LEU A 160 6.74 -26.86 -1.01
CA LEU A 160 6.74 -26.95 -2.48
C LEU A 160 6.80 -28.42 -2.94
N GLY A 161 7.63 -29.25 -2.30
CA GLY A 161 7.66 -30.69 -2.56
C GLY A 161 6.32 -31.37 -2.27
N TYR A 162 5.64 -30.96 -1.21
CA TYR A 162 4.29 -31.40 -0.90
C TYR A 162 3.28 -30.97 -1.97
N ILE A 163 3.31 -29.70 -2.39
CA ILE A 163 2.45 -29.16 -3.45
C ILE A 163 2.70 -29.87 -4.79
N ASN A 164 3.96 -30.22 -5.09
CA ASN A 164 4.30 -30.93 -6.33
C ASN A 164 3.56 -32.26 -6.48
N ASN A 165 3.28 -32.96 -5.37
CA ASN A 165 2.48 -34.20 -5.41
C ASN A 165 1.04 -33.94 -5.87
N PHE A 166 0.45 -32.77 -5.59
CA PHE A 166 -0.88 -32.41 -6.09
C PHE A 166 -0.87 -32.19 -7.60
N VAL A 167 0.17 -31.51 -8.10
CA VAL A 167 0.29 -31.16 -9.51
C VAL A 167 0.62 -32.40 -10.35
N GLU A 168 1.67 -33.14 -10.00
CA GLU A 168 2.19 -34.25 -10.80
C GLU A 168 1.41 -35.54 -10.63
N GLN A 169 1.16 -35.96 -9.38
CA GLN A 169 0.56 -37.28 -9.11
C GLN A 169 -0.96 -37.26 -9.17
N SER A 170 -1.57 -36.13 -8.78
CA SER A 170 -3.03 -36.01 -8.68
C SER A 170 -3.66 -35.21 -9.82
N ASN A 171 -2.85 -34.68 -10.74
CA ASN A 171 -3.27 -33.83 -11.86
C ASN A 171 -4.25 -32.72 -11.43
N CYS A 172 -3.94 -32.08 -10.28
CA CYS A 172 -4.75 -31.02 -9.70
C CYS A 172 -4.23 -29.66 -10.14
N LYS A 173 -5.15 -28.71 -10.33
CA LYS A 173 -4.79 -27.31 -10.53
C LYS A 173 -4.42 -26.68 -9.20
N VAL A 174 -3.26 -26.03 -9.14
CA VAL A 174 -2.74 -25.40 -7.94
C VAL A 174 -2.33 -23.97 -8.21
N ILE A 175 -2.78 -23.08 -7.34
CA ILE A 175 -2.40 -21.68 -7.29
C ILE A 175 -1.67 -21.44 -5.97
N VAL A 176 -0.47 -20.87 -6.04
CA VAL A 176 0.34 -20.50 -4.87
C VAL A 176 0.36 -18.99 -4.76
N VAL A 177 0.07 -18.45 -3.59
CA VAL A 177 0.07 -17.00 -3.34
C VAL A 177 1.21 -16.70 -2.37
N ALA A 178 2.07 -15.78 -2.77
CA ALA A 178 3.30 -15.51 -2.04
C ALA A 178 3.76 -14.05 -2.16
N ASN A 179 4.64 -13.65 -1.26
CA ASN A 179 5.56 -12.54 -1.47
C ASN A 179 6.98 -13.10 -1.60
N GLU A 180 7.44 -13.29 -2.83
CA GLU A 180 8.73 -13.91 -3.12
C GLU A 180 9.91 -13.12 -2.57
N LYS A 181 9.79 -11.79 -2.44
CA LYS A 181 10.83 -10.95 -1.83
C LYS A 181 11.06 -11.25 -0.34
N GLU A 182 10.08 -11.86 0.33
CA GLU A 182 10.11 -12.18 1.76
C GLU A 182 10.43 -13.65 2.05
N ILE A 183 10.45 -14.48 1.00
CA ILE A 183 10.87 -15.88 1.10
C ILE A 183 12.34 -15.94 1.54
N GLY A 184 12.62 -16.83 2.51
CA GLY A 184 13.97 -17.01 3.07
C GLY A 184 14.35 -16.00 4.15
N LYS A 185 13.69 -14.84 4.27
CA LYS A 185 14.00 -13.84 5.33
C LYS A 185 13.58 -14.28 6.73
N ILE A 186 12.56 -15.14 6.84
CA ILE A 186 12.10 -15.68 8.14
C ILE A 186 13.04 -16.80 8.59
N SER A 187 13.45 -17.68 7.66
CA SER A 187 14.39 -18.78 7.92
C SER A 187 15.82 -18.30 8.14
N SER A 188 16.22 -17.17 7.53
CA SER A 188 17.55 -16.59 7.74
C SER A 188 17.82 -16.25 9.20
N ASN A 189 16.77 -16.01 10.00
CA ASN A 189 16.88 -15.72 11.43
C ASN A 189 17.09 -16.95 12.32
N LYS A 190 16.94 -18.18 11.80
CA LYS A 190 17.21 -19.40 12.57
C LYS A 190 18.73 -19.58 12.75
N ASN A 191 19.14 -19.81 14.00
CA ASN A 191 20.55 -20.01 14.39
C ASN A 191 21.47 -18.86 13.94
N LEU A 192 20.99 -17.62 14.02
CA LEU A 192 21.75 -16.42 13.62
C LEU A 192 23.10 -16.35 14.30
N GLU A 193 23.16 -16.69 15.59
CA GLU A 193 24.40 -16.76 16.36
C GLU A 193 25.43 -17.70 15.73
N VAL A 194 25.02 -18.88 15.27
CA VAL A 194 25.90 -19.85 14.61
C VAL A 194 26.32 -19.36 13.23
N LYS A 195 25.38 -18.78 12.46
CA LYS A 195 25.66 -18.20 11.14
C LYS A 195 26.70 -17.08 11.24
N TYR A 196 26.56 -16.20 12.23
CA TYR A 196 27.52 -15.13 12.50
C TYR A 196 28.87 -15.65 12.98
N GLN A 197 28.90 -16.66 13.87
CA GLN A 197 30.15 -17.29 14.27
C GLN A 197 30.91 -17.89 13.07
N LEU A 198 30.21 -18.55 12.16
CA LEU A 198 30.82 -19.12 10.95
C LEU A 198 31.31 -18.05 9.97
N ALA A 199 30.61 -16.92 9.84
CA ALA A 199 31.03 -15.80 9.00
C ALA A 199 32.30 -15.09 9.50
N LEU A 200 32.59 -15.19 10.81
CA LEU A 200 33.81 -14.66 11.43
C LEU A 200 35.03 -15.57 11.23
N CYS A 201 34.86 -16.79 10.71
CA CYS A 201 35.98 -17.71 10.49
C CYS A 201 36.92 -17.21 9.38
N ASP A 202 38.15 -16.84 9.76
CA ASP A 202 39.22 -16.38 8.84
C ASP A 202 39.68 -17.45 7.83
N ASN A 203 39.31 -18.72 8.03
CA ASN A 203 39.75 -19.84 7.19
C ASN A 203 38.87 -20.05 5.94
N ILE A 204 37.81 -19.26 5.77
CA ILE A 204 36.92 -19.32 4.62
C ILE A 204 37.38 -18.30 3.58
N LYS A 205 37.66 -18.77 2.36
CA LYS A 205 38.01 -17.89 1.24
C LYS A 205 36.72 -17.32 0.63
N TYR A 206 36.48 -16.04 0.86
CA TYR A 206 35.41 -15.30 0.19
C TYR A 206 35.90 -14.73 -1.15
N PRO A 207 35.02 -14.60 -2.16
CA PRO A 207 35.37 -13.91 -3.40
C PRO A 207 35.80 -12.49 -3.06
N SER A 208 37.07 -12.19 -3.29
CA SER A 208 37.67 -10.90 -2.97
C SER A 208 37.01 -9.79 -3.79
N GLN A 209 36.34 -8.84 -3.13
CA GLN A 209 36.21 -7.51 -3.72
C GLN A 209 37.62 -6.91 -3.75
N ASN A 210 38.07 -6.51 -4.94
CA ASN A 210 39.32 -5.78 -5.11
C ASN A 210 39.25 -4.46 -4.31
N VAL A 211 39.73 -4.46 -3.08
CA VAL A 211 40.07 -3.24 -2.35
C VAL A 211 41.54 -3.38 -1.98
N GLY A 212 42.33 -2.46 -2.52
CA GLY A 212 43.78 -2.45 -2.44
C GLY A 212 44.29 -2.67 -1.01
N ALA A 213 45.35 -3.48 -0.94
CA ALA A 213 46.11 -3.71 0.27
C ALA A 213 46.44 -2.38 0.94
N THR A 214 45.79 -2.11 2.07
CA THR A 214 46.24 -1.13 3.06
C THR A 214 46.36 -1.81 4.40
N ASN A 215 47.33 -1.32 5.15
CA ASN A 215 48.07 -2.04 6.17
C ASN A 215 47.20 -2.58 7.31
N LYS A 216 47.55 -3.80 7.75
CA LYS A 216 47.16 -4.39 9.03
C LYS A 216 47.29 -3.37 10.17
N LYS A 217 46.16 -2.96 10.75
CA LYS A 217 45.96 -2.70 12.18
C LYS A 217 44.47 -2.45 12.44
N GLU A 218 43.96 -3.13 13.47
CA GLU A 218 42.56 -3.31 13.90
C GLU A 218 41.73 -4.32 13.09
N LYS A 219 41.66 -5.57 13.58
CA LYS A 219 40.75 -6.63 13.10
C LYS A 219 39.31 -6.35 13.59
N SER A 220 38.76 -5.17 13.31
CA SER A 220 37.33 -4.95 13.44
C SER A 220 36.69 -5.21 12.09
N ILE A 221 35.94 -6.30 11.97
CA ILE A 221 35.15 -6.59 10.77
C ILE A 221 33.87 -5.75 10.88
N ASP A 222 33.53 -5.00 9.83
CA ASP A 222 32.31 -4.21 9.81
C ASP A 222 31.06 -5.12 9.83
N ILE A 223 30.00 -4.66 10.48
CA ILE A 223 28.72 -5.39 10.57
C ILE A 223 28.15 -5.62 9.15
N ALA A 224 28.35 -4.69 8.22
CA ALA A 224 27.93 -4.87 6.83
C ALA A 224 28.67 -6.03 6.16
N GLU A 225 29.98 -6.13 6.36
CA GLU A 225 30.80 -7.23 5.82
C GLU A 225 30.37 -8.59 6.40
N ILE A 226 30.13 -8.66 7.71
CA ILE A 226 29.62 -9.89 8.35
C ILE A 226 28.28 -10.32 7.73
N LYS A 227 27.37 -9.36 7.49
CA LYS A 227 26.07 -9.65 6.86
C LYS A 227 26.22 -10.15 5.42
N GLU A 228 27.16 -9.61 4.64
CA GLU A 228 27.45 -10.13 3.29
C GLU A 228 28.02 -11.54 3.32
N ARG A 229 28.96 -11.83 4.23
CA ARG A 229 29.52 -13.18 4.40
C ARG A 229 28.46 -14.21 4.77
N VAL A 230 27.53 -13.87 5.68
CA VAL A 230 26.38 -14.72 6.02
C VAL A 230 25.50 -14.94 4.80
N LYS A 231 25.17 -13.90 4.04
CA LYS A 231 24.36 -14.01 2.82
C LYS A 231 25.02 -14.93 1.79
N TYR A 232 26.34 -14.87 1.65
CA TYR A 232 27.10 -15.71 0.73
C TYR A 232 27.14 -17.19 1.16
N LEU A 233 27.34 -17.45 2.46
CA LEU A 233 27.45 -18.82 2.98
C LEU A 233 26.11 -19.57 3.03
N PHE A 234 25.01 -18.86 3.28
CA PHE A 234 23.72 -19.46 3.60
C PHE A 234 22.64 -19.09 2.59
N SER A 235 22.97 -19.15 1.30
CA SER A 235 22.07 -18.89 0.17
C SER A 235 20.91 -19.92 0.10
N GLU A 236 19.97 -19.84 1.04
CA GLU A 236 18.75 -20.68 1.10
C GLU A 236 17.89 -20.56 -0.18
N ASN A 237 18.14 -19.54 -0.98
CA ASN A 237 17.42 -19.23 -2.22
C ASN A 237 17.70 -20.20 -3.39
N GLU A 238 18.86 -20.87 -3.46
CA GLU A 238 19.19 -21.72 -4.63
C GLU A 238 18.26 -22.93 -4.74
N ILE A 239 18.02 -23.63 -3.63
CA ILE A 239 17.13 -24.79 -3.60
C ILE A 239 15.68 -24.37 -3.88
N TYR A 240 15.27 -23.22 -3.35
CA TYR A 240 13.96 -22.65 -3.64
C TYR A 240 13.78 -22.36 -5.13
N VAL A 241 14.75 -21.69 -5.76
CA VAL A 241 14.70 -21.35 -7.19
C VAL A 241 14.60 -22.62 -8.05
N LEU A 242 15.40 -23.64 -7.77
CA LEU A 242 15.34 -24.92 -8.50
C LEU A 242 14.01 -25.66 -8.31
N THR A 243 13.46 -25.64 -7.09
CA THR A 243 12.18 -26.29 -6.80
C THR A 243 11.02 -25.52 -7.44
N LYS A 244 11.09 -24.18 -7.41
CA LYS A 244 10.14 -23.29 -8.07
C LYS A 244 10.13 -23.50 -9.58
N GLU A 245 11.30 -23.55 -10.22
CA GLU A 245 11.43 -23.73 -11.68
C GLU A 245 10.70 -24.99 -12.17
N LYS A 246 10.80 -26.09 -11.41
CA LYS A 246 10.14 -27.35 -11.76
C LYS A 246 8.64 -27.35 -11.52
N LEU A 247 8.17 -26.67 -10.47
CA LEU A 247 6.77 -26.72 -10.03
C LEU A 247 5.90 -25.60 -10.61
N ILE A 248 6.45 -24.39 -10.67
CA ILE A 248 5.72 -23.16 -11.02
C ILE A 248 5.99 -22.83 -12.49
N GLY A 249 5.04 -23.14 -13.37
CA GLY A 249 5.16 -22.85 -14.80
C GLY A 249 4.90 -21.38 -15.14
N ARG A 250 4.13 -20.65 -14.31
CA ARG A 250 3.81 -19.23 -14.54
C ARG A 250 3.73 -18.44 -13.24
N THR A 251 4.32 -17.26 -13.22
CA THR A 251 4.23 -16.30 -12.10
C THR A 251 3.49 -15.04 -12.56
N ILE A 252 2.41 -14.68 -11.87
CA ILE A 252 1.63 -13.46 -12.05
C ILE A 252 2.14 -12.42 -11.05
N LEU A 253 2.67 -11.31 -11.54
CA LEU A 253 3.06 -10.17 -10.71
C LEU A 253 1.84 -9.28 -10.46
N TYR A 254 1.13 -9.56 -9.37
CA TYR A 254 -0.16 -8.98 -9.07
C TYR A 254 -0.06 -7.60 -8.39
N GLN A 255 -0.78 -6.64 -8.96
CA GLN A 255 -1.02 -5.33 -8.37
C GLN A 255 -2.41 -4.84 -8.80
N PRO A 256 -3.33 -4.55 -7.85
CA PRO A 256 -4.63 -4.04 -8.20
C PRO A 256 -4.54 -2.60 -8.72
N ASP A 257 -5.57 -2.18 -9.44
CA ASP A 257 -5.74 -0.79 -9.81
C ASP A 257 -6.02 0.06 -8.57
N ILE A 258 -5.03 0.86 -8.17
CA ILE A 258 -5.09 1.70 -6.98
C ILE A 258 -6.22 2.73 -7.08
N LYS A 259 -6.57 3.22 -8.28
CA LYS A 259 -7.68 4.17 -8.44
C LYS A 259 -9.01 3.52 -8.07
N LEU A 260 -9.27 2.32 -8.59
CA LEU A 260 -10.47 1.54 -8.24
C LEU A 260 -10.47 1.14 -6.76
N VAL A 261 -9.31 0.83 -6.18
CA VAL A 261 -9.20 0.54 -4.75
C VAL A 261 -9.58 1.75 -3.91
N ILE A 262 -9.08 2.95 -4.23
CA ILE A 262 -9.43 4.18 -3.52
C ILE A 262 -10.94 4.44 -3.58
N GLU A 263 -11.54 4.32 -4.77
CA GLU A 263 -12.99 4.52 -4.95
C GLU A 263 -13.80 3.54 -4.09
N ASN A 264 -13.48 2.25 -4.15
CA ASN A 264 -14.14 1.23 -3.35
C ASN A 264 -13.98 1.48 -1.83
N LEU A 265 -12.79 1.91 -1.39
CA LEU A 265 -12.53 2.18 0.04
C LEU A 265 -13.28 3.42 0.54
N ILE A 266 -13.38 4.48 -0.26
CA ILE A 266 -14.21 5.65 0.07
C ILE A 266 -15.67 5.23 0.21
N GLU A 267 -16.17 4.37 -0.67
CA GLU A 267 -17.55 3.87 -0.62
C GLU A 267 -17.82 2.92 0.55
N THR A 268 -16.84 2.14 1.02
CA THR A 268 -17.05 1.22 2.14
C THR A 268 -16.78 1.82 3.51
N ILE A 269 -15.77 2.68 3.65
CA ILE A 269 -15.32 3.20 4.95
C ILE A 269 -15.98 4.55 5.25
N CYS A 270 -16.07 5.42 4.25
CA CYS A 270 -16.45 6.82 4.45
C CYS A 270 -17.88 7.13 4.01
N GLN A 271 -18.74 6.12 3.79
CA GLN A 271 -20.10 6.31 3.28
C GLN A 271 -20.94 7.26 4.15
N ASP A 272 -20.83 7.10 5.48
CA ASP A 272 -21.55 7.92 6.46
C ASP A 272 -20.75 9.16 6.92
N CYS A 273 -19.59 9.40 6.30
CA CYS A 273 -18.72 10.51 6.66
C CYS A 273 -19.30 11.83 6.17
N CYS A 274 -19.27 12.86 7.02
CA CYS A 274 -19.67 14.22 6.65
C CYS A 274 -18.86 14.81 5.48
N TYR A 275 -17.69 14.24 5.17
CA TYR A 275 -16.80 14.69 4.11
C TYR A 275 -16.79 13.77 2.87
N TYR A 276 -17.74 12.83 2.75
CA TYR A 276 -17.79 11.89 1.63
C TYR A 276 -17.70 12.57 0.24
N THR A 277 -18.45 13.65 0.03
CA THR A 277 -18.44 14.42 -1.22
C THR A 277 -17.07 15.03 -1.50
N VAL A 278 -16.40 15.53 -0.45
CA VAL A 278 -15.06 16.12 -0.57
C VAL A 278 -14.04 15.03 -0.91
N LEU A 279 -14.08 13.88 -0.24
CA LEU A 279 -13.20 12.75 -0.53
C LEU A 279 -13.35 12.25 -1.98
N LYS A 280 -14.56 12.23 -2.52
CA LYS A 280 -14.80 11.90 -3.94
C LYS A 280 -14.13 12.89 -4.89
N ASN A 281 -14.14 14.19 -4.57
CA ASN A 281 -13.48 15.21 -5.38
C ASN A 281 -11.95 15.15 -5.25
N LEU A 282 -11.43 14.73 -4.09
CA LEU A 282 -9.99 14.67 -3.81
C LEU A 282 -9.33 13.33 -4.18
N LYS A 283 -10.04 12.41 -4.84
CA LYS A 283 -9.49 11.09 -5.19
C LYS A 283 -8.20 11.16 -6.02
N GLU A 284 -8.09 12.11 -6.94
CA GLU A 284 -6.87 12.31 -7.74
C GLU A 284 -5.70 12.84 -6.90
N LEU A 285 -5.97 13.70 -5.91
CA LEU A 285 -4.96 14.15 -4.95
C LEU A 285 -4.41 12.96 -4.14
N ILE A 286 -5.29 12.09 -3.64
CA ILE A 286 -4.89 10.88 -2.90
C ILE A 286 -4.05 9.96 -3.79
N TYR A 287 -4.47 9.74 -5.03
CA TYR A 287 -3.72 8.94 -6.00
C TYR A 287 -2.31 9.52 -6.22
N ASN A 288 -2.20 10.84 -6.44
CA ASN A 288 -0.92 11.52 -6.64
C ASN A 288 -0.01 11.42 -5.41
N ILE A 289 -0.57 11.49 -4.19
CA ILE A 289 0.19 11.30 -2.94
C ILE A 289 0.75 9.87 -2.89
N LEU A 290 -0.06 8.87 -3.20
CA LEU A 290 0.35 7.47 -3.15
C LEU A 290 1.41 7.14 -4.22
N GLU A 291 1.22 7.64 -5.44
CA GLU A 291 2.16 7.46 -6.55
C GLU A 291 3.52 8.11 -6.25
N LYS A 292 3.51 9.37 -5.77
CA LYS A 292 4.74 10.11 -5.40
C LYS A 292 5.54 9.45 -4.28
N ASN A 293 4.86 8.75 -3.37
CA ASN A 293 5.49 8.06 -2.25
C ASN A 293 5.62 6.54 -2.48
N GLU A 294 5.39 6.05 -3.70
CA GLU A 294 5.48 4.63 -4.09
C GLU A 294 4.68 3.68 -3.17
N CYS A 295 3.56 4.15 -2.62
CA CYS A 295 2.77 3.39 -1.64
C CYS A 295 1.72 2.51 -2.32
N SER A 296 1.96 1.20 -2.35
CA SER A 296 1.04 0.17 -2.86
C SER A 296 0.29 -0.59 -1.75
N ASN A 297 0.56 -0.28 -0.47
CA ASN A 297 0.01 -1.00 0.66
C ASN A 297 -1.39 -0.51 1.03
N ILE A 298 -2.39 -1.28 0.64
CA ILE A 298 -3.82 -0.99 0.84
C ILE A 298 -4.17 -0.87 2.32
N ARG A 299 -3.47 -1.58 3.22
CA ARG A 299 -3.74 -1.47 4.67
C ARG A 299 -3.38 -0.08 5.21
N THR A 300 -2.35 0.55 4.66
CA THR A 300 -1.98 1.93 5.01
C THR A 300 -3.08 2.88 4.57
N ILE A 301 -3.58 2.71 3.34
CA ILE A 301 -4.68 3.51 2.78
C ILE A 301 -5.95 3.37 3.64
N GLN A 302 -6.32 2.13 4.00
CA GLN A 302 -7.46 1.85 4.89
C GLN A 302 -7.30 2.55 6.25
N PHE A 303 -6.11 2.45 6.86
CA PHE A 303 -5.83 3.11 8.13
C PHE A 303 -5.99 4.63 8.03
N CYS A 304 -5.50 5.26 6.96
CA CYS A 304 -5.66 6.70 6.73
C CYS A 304 -7.14 7.10 6.63
N PHE A 305 -7.94 6.34 5.87
CA PHE A 305 -9.38 6.63 5.74
C PHE A 305 -10.13 6.46 7.06
N VAL A 306 -9.82 5.41 7.84
CA VAL A 306 -10.41 5.22 9.18
C VAL A 306 -10.06 6.39 10.10
N PHE A 307 -8.80 6.86 10.07
CA PHE A 307 -8.40 8.00 10.88
C PHE A 307 -9.11 9.28 10.45
N PHE A 308 -9.18 9.54 9.14
CA PHE A 308 -9.87 10.71 8.59
C PHE A 308 -11.37 10.70 8.93
N ASP A 309 -12.05 9.56 8.77
CA ASP A 309 -13.45 9.41 9.16
C ASP A 309 -13.67 9.66 10.67
N LYS A 310 -12.73 9.20 11.50
CA LYS A 310 -12.77 9.46 12.95
C LYS A 310 -12.69 10.95 13.29
N ILE A 311 -11.90 11.72 12.56
CA ILE A 311 -11.85 13.19 12.70
C ILE A 311 -13.17 13.82 12.24
N GLY A 312 -13.72 13.38 11.11
CA GLY A 312 -15.01 13.89 10.61
C GLY A 312 -16.20 13.68 11.55
N LYS A 313 -16.14 12.64 12.40
CA LYS A 313 -17.14 12.36 13.43
C LYS A 313 -17.14 13.35 14.61
N LEU A 314 -16.14 14.23 14.73
CA LEU A 314 -16.05 15.21 15.82
C LEU A 314 -17.09 16.36 15.70
N LYS A 315 -17.82 16.46 14.58
CA LYS A 315 -19.02 17.33 14.38
C LYS A 315 -18.88 18.80 14.84
N ASP A 316 -17.77 19.47 14.49
CA ASP A 316 -17.64 20.92 14.67
C ASP A 316 -18.24 21.68 13.46
N GLU A 317 -19.01 22.74 13.71
CA GLU A 317 -19.67 23.57 12.69
C GLU A 317 -18.69 24.51 11.96
N ASN A 318 -17.69 25.07 12.66
CA ASN A 318 -16.68 25.96 12.07
C ASN A 318 -15.81 25.25 11.02
N ILE A 319 -15.60 23.95 11.24
CA ILE A 319 -14.85 23.08 10.33
C ILE A 319 -15.70 22.78 9.08
N LYS A 320 -17.02 22.67 9.19
CA LYS A 320 -17.90 22.35 8.04
C LYS A 320 -18.03 23.49 7.02
N GLU A 321 -18.02 24.75 7.48
CA GLU A 321 -18.27 25.91 6.61
C GLU A 321 -17.05 26.36 5.78
N ASN A 322 -15.82 26.12 6.24
CA ASN A 322 -14.64 26.75 5.66
C ASN A 322 -13.78 25.83 4.78
N SER A 323 -13.98 25.84 3.46
CA SER A 323 -13.00 25.53 2.38
C SER A 323 -12.48 24.08 2.18
N ASN A 324 -12.54 23.55 0.95
CA ASN A 324 -11.91 22.25 0.60
C ASN A 324 -10.40 22.18 0.94
N LYS A 325 -9.73 23.33 1.03
CA LYS A 325 -8.28 23.49 1.18
C LYS A 325 -7.72 22.99 2.52
N TYR A 326 -8.44 23.15 3.64
CA TYR A 326 -7.98 22.57 4.91
C TYR A 326 -8.11 21.04 4.89
N LEU A 327 -9.18 20.50 4.30
CA LEU A 327 -9.37 19.04 4.18
C LEU A 327 -8.31 18.43 3.29
N GLU A 328 -7.95 19.09 2.19
CA GLU A 328 -6.81 18.71 1.34
C GLU A 328 -5.52 18.64 2.15
N THR A 329 -5.25 19.67 2.95
CA THR A 329 -4.04 19.76 3.78
C THR A 329 -4.00 18.65 4.84
N LEU A 330 -5.12 18.44 5.55
CA LEU A 330 -5.27 17.40 6.56
C LEU A 330 -5.10 16.00 5.95
N LEU A 331 -5.75 15.74 4.82
CA LEU A 331 -5.67 14.47 4.12
C LEU A 331 -4.23 14.20 3.64
N HIS A 332 -3.58 15.21 3.06
CA HIS A 332 -2.19 15.12 2.65
C HIS A 332 -1.28 14.81 3.84
N ASP A 333 -1.46 15.48 4.97
CA ASP A 333 -0.66 15.22 6.18
C ASP A 333 -0.86 13.80 6.70
N ILE A 334 -2.11 13.35 6.88
CA ILE A 334 -2.43 12.01 7.37
C ILE A 334 -1.79 10.92 6.50
N PHE A 335 -1.94 11.01 5.18
CA PHE A 335 -1.38 10.02 4.26
C PHE A 335 0.15 10.03 4.31
N ARG A 336 0.77 11.22 4.26
CA ARG A 336 2.22 11.35 4.31
C ARG A 336 2.79 10.76 5.61
N VAL A 337 2.28 11.18 6.77
CA VAL A 337 2.77 10.72 8.08
C VAL A 337 2.57 9.22 8.25
N ALA A 338 1.46 8.66 7.77
CA ALA A 338 1.21 7.23 7.81
C ALA A 338 2.17 6.44 6.91
N ILE A 339 2.47 6.93 5.71
CA ILE A 339 3.45 6.31 4.80
C ILE A 339 4.86 6.37 5.39
N ASP A 340 5.27 7.54 5.90
CA ASP A 340 6.56 7.73 6.54
C ASP A 340 6.76 6.78 7.72
N HIS A 341 5.74 6.66 8.60
CA HIS A 341 5.76 5.72 9.71
C HIS A 341 5.90 4.26 9.23
N LYS A 342 5.19 3.87 8.18
CA LYS A 342 5.28 2.50 7.61
C LYS A 342 6.63 2.22 6.95
N ASN A 343 7.28 3.25 6.43
CA ASN A 343 8.63 3.17 5.90
C ASN A 343 9.71 3.22 6.99
N GLY A 344 9.33 3.34 8.27
CA GLY A 344 10.24 3.34 9.41
C GLY A 344 10.89 4.70 9.68
N ALA A 345 10.31 5.80 9.20
CA ALA A 345 10.76 7.15 9.54
C ALA A 345 10.62 7.41 11.05
N LYS A 346 11.47 8.29 11.58
CA LYS A 346 11.39 8.70 12.99
C LYS A 346 10.26 9.70 13.19
N LYS A 347 9.63 9.65 14.37
CA LYS A 347 8.63 10.65 14.78
C LYS A 347 9.25 12.05 14.74
N PHE A 348 8.59 12.99 14.07
CA PHE A 348 8.98 14.39 14.11
C PHE A 348 8.61 14.98 15.48
N VAL A 349 9.49 15.81 16.04
CA VAL A 349 9.27 16.48 17.32
C VAL A 349 8.91 17.93 17.06
N PHE A 350 7.68 18.30 17.41
CA PHE A 350 7.22 19.69 17.37
C PHE A 350 7.76 20.44 18.58
N ASN A 351 8.28 21.65 18.35
CA ASN A 351 8.78 22.53 19.41
C ASN A 351 7.60 23.07 20.25
N GLU A 352 7.00 24.19 19.81
CA GLU A 352 5.96 24.90 20.57
C GLU A 352 4.61 24.96 19.86
N SER A 353 4.57 24.87 18.52
CA SER A 353 3.31 24.90 17.77
C SER A 353 2.69 23.51 17.61
N ASP A 354 1.36 23.46 17.58
CA ASP A 354 0.60 22.23 17.32
C ASP A 354 0.43 21.93 15.82
N PHE A 355 0.81 22.87 14.95
CA PHE A 355 0.89 22.68 13.50
C PHE A 355 1.98 23.56 12.91
N GLY A 356 2.48 23.18 11.74
CA GLY A 356 3.53 23.96 11.07
C GLY A 356 4.06 23.32 9.79
N ASP A 357 4.97 24.03 9.16
CA ASP A 357 5.65 23.62 7.94
C ASP A 357 6.86 22.75 8.25
N ILE A 358 6.81 21.49 7.84
CA ILE A 358 7.92 20.54 8.02
C ILE A 358 8.67 20.39 6.69
N GLY A 359 9.98 20.64 6.71
CA GLY A 359 10.86 20.44 5.56
C GLY A 359 11.03 18.96 5.23
N LYS A 360 11.05 18.61 3.94
CA LYS A 360 11.35 17.23 3.51
C LYS A 360 12.85 16.96 3.64
N GLU A 361 13.23 15.80 4.19
CA GLU A 361 14.64 15.38 4.32
C GLU A 361 15.43 15.45 2.99
N LYS A 362 14.76 15.22 1.85
CA LYS A 362 15.36 15.27 0.52
C LYS A 362 15.41 16.66 -0.13
N ASN A 363 14.60 17.62 0.35
CA ASN A 363 14.60 18.98 -0.17
C ASN A 363 14.07 19.98 0.90
N PRO A 364 14.97 20.70 1.60
CA PRO A 364 14.59 21.65 2.64
C PRO A 364 13.81 22.88 2.12
N PHE A 365 13.78 23.12 0.81
CA PHE A 365 12.98 24.18 0.19
C PHE A 365 11.53 23.77 -0.08
N CYS A 366 11.18 22.49 0.09
CA CYS A 366 9.80 22.01 0.04
C CYS A 366 9.31 21.76 1.46
N THR A 367 8.58 22.72 2.01
CA THR A 367 7.83 22.55 3.25
C THR A 367 6.45 21.96 2.97
N VAL A 368 5.94 21.19 3.93
CA VAL A 368 4.58 20.67 3.90
C VAL A 368 3.95 20.90 5.27
N GLN A 369 2.74 21.45 5.25
CA GLN A 369 1.95 21.67 6.45
C GLN A 369 1.59 20.35 7.14
N SER A 370 1.78 20.32 8.45
CA SER A 370 1.69 19.12 9.29
C SER A 370 1.07 19.43 10.64
N PHE A 371 0.41 18.45 11.25
CA PHE A 371 -0.24 18.61 12.56
C PHE A 371 0.38 17.70 13.62
N ARG A 372 0.51 18.17 14.86
CA ARG A 372 1.06 17.35 15.96
C ARG A 372 0.17 16.13 16.25
N PHE A 373 -1.14 16.32 16.24
CA PHE A 373 -2.08 15.23 16.53
C PHE A 373 -2.02 14.08 15.52
N THR A 374 -1.57 14.30 14.27
CA THR A 374 -1.42 13.20 13.30
C THR A 374 -0.26 12.30 13.70
N TYR A 375 0.86 12.87 14.18
CA TYR A 375 1.96 12.10 14.72
C TYR A 375 1.58 11.39 16.03
N ASP A 376 0.85 12.04 16.92
CA ASP A 376 0.41 11.43 18.19
C ASP A 376 -0.53 10.25 17.95
N TYR A 377 -1.42 10.34 16.95
CA TYR A 377 -2.28 9.22 16.59
C TYR A 377 -1.52 8.08 15.91
N ILE A 378 -0.61 8.40 14.98
CA ILE A 378 0.04 7.41 14.12
C ILE A 378 1.19 6.69 14.83
N TYR A 379 1.99 7.40 15.63
CA TYR A 379 3.14 6.85 16.34
C TYR A 379 2.78 6.39 17.76
N ASP A 380 1.94 7.14 18.47
CA ASP A 380 1.69 6.92 19.91
C ASP A 380 0.28 6.38 20.20
N ALA A 381 -0.54 6.13 19.16
CA ALA A 381 -1.93 5.68 19.29
C ALA A 381 -2.81 6.59 20.19
N THR A 382 -2.46 7.87 20.30
CA THR A 382 -3.18 8.83 21.14
C THR A 382 -4.23 9.60 20.32
N PHE A 383 -5.46 9.64 20.82
CA PHE A 383 -6.56 10.37 20.18
C PHE A 383 -7.35 11.18 21.21
N CYS A 384 -7.20 12.50 21.18
CA CYS A 384 -7.99 13.42 21.99
C CYS A 384 -8.84 14.31 21.08
N GLY A 385 -10.16 14.07 21.06
CA GLY A 385 -11.08 14.78 20.16
C GLY A 385 -11.13 16.29 20.41
N GLU A 386 -11.18 16.70 21.69
CA GLU A 386 -11.21 18.12 22.08
C GLU A 386 -9.96 18.87 21.62
N TYR A 387 -8.78 18.29 21.85
CA TYR A 387 -7.51 18.84 21.39
C TYR A 387 -7.43 18.91 19.85
N ILE A 388 -7.87 17.88 19.14
CA ILE A 388 -7.88 17.88 17.67
C ILE A 388 -8.76 19.01 17.15
N VAL A 389 -9.96 19.19 17.70
CA VAL A 389 -10.87 20.28 17.33
C VAL A 389 -10.25 21.64 17.61
N GLU A 390 -9.62 21.83 18.78
CA GLU A 390 -8.93 23.07 19.13
C GLU A 390 -7.83 23.42 18.12
N VAL A 391 -6.96 22.47 17.79
CA VAL A 391 -5.87 22.65 16.83
C VAL A 391 -6.40 22.94 15.43
N LEU A 392 -7.45 22.23 15.00
CA LEU A 392 -8.08 22.44 13.70
C LEU A 392 -8.72 23.83 13.61
N ASN A 393 -9.41 24.29 14.65
CA ASN A 393 -10.02 25.63 14.67
C ASN A 393 -8.95 26.73 14.60
N LYS A 394 -7.88 26.63 15.40
CA LYS A 394 -6.71 27.54 15.31
C LYS A 394 -6.11 27.55 13.91
N PHE A 395 -6.02 26.38 13.27
CA PHE A 395 -5.49 26.28 11.91
C PHE A 395 -6.42 26.95 10.89
N VAL A 396 -7.72 26.67 10.92
CA VAL A 396 -8.73 27.26 10.03
C VAL A 396 -8.73 28.79 10.17
N GLU A 397 -8.69 29.31 11.39
CA GLU A 397 -8.55 30.76 11.65
C GLU A 397 -7.29 31.33 10.98
N SER A 398 -6.13 30.67 11.14
CA SER A 398 -4.88 31.10 10.51
C SER A 398 -4.91 31.09 8.98
N VAL A 399 -5.70 30.19 8.37
CA VAL A 399 -5.89 30.13 6.91
C VAL A 399 -6.81 31.26 6.48
N ASN A 400 -7.93 31.46 7.16
CA ASN A 400 -8.88 32.52 6.88
C ASN A 400 -8.25 33.91 7.06
N GLU A 401 -7.37 34.10 8.03
CA GLU A 401 -6.59 35.34 8.21
C GLU A 401 -5.65 35.59 7.03
N ARG A 402 -4.91 34.56 6.60
CA ARG A 402 -4.03 34.65 5.42
C ARG A 402 -4.81 34.91 4.14
N GLU A 403 -5.99 34.32 3.96
CA GLU A 403 -6.85 34.59 2.81
C GLU A 403 -7.46 35.99 2.86
N ARG A 404 -7.89 36.47 4.04
CA ARG A 404 -8.32 37.87 4.22
C ARG A 404 -7.20 38.85 3.91
N GLN A 405 -5.97 38.55 4.30
CA GLN A 405 -4.80 39.35 3.95
C GLN A 405 -4.50 39.27 2.46
N ASN A 406 -4.47 38.09 1.84
CA ASN A 406 -4.18 37.97 0.40
C ASN A 406 -5.24 38.65 -0.47
N ASN A 407 -6.52 38.58 -0.06
CA ASN A 407 -7.64 39.26 -0.73
C ASN A 407 -7.79 40.73 -0.30
N ASP A 408 -6.89 41.24 0.55
CA ASP A 408 -6.82 42.66 0.86
C ASP A 408 -6.44 43.40 -0.44
N PRO A 409 -7.23 44.41 -0.88
CA PRO A 409 -6.93 45.19 -2.07
C PRO A 409 -5.49 45.72 -2.12
N ILE A 410 -4.85 45.99 -0.98
CA ILE A 410 -3.45 46.41 -0.90
C ILE A 410 -2.51 45.31 -1.43
N ASN A 411 -2.74 44.05 -1.06
CA ASN A 411 -1.91 42.92 -1.47
C ASN A 411 -2.23 42.45 -2.89
N ILE A 412 -3.49 42.59 -3.34
CA ILE A 412 -3.87 42.35 -4.75
C ILE A 412 -3.13 43.36 -5.65
N LEU A 413 -3.23 44.65 -5.31
CA LEU A 413 -2.58 45.73 -6.06
C LEU A 413 -1.07 45.71 -5.95
N GLU A 414 -0.47 44.92 -5.06
CA GLU A 414 0.97 44.67 -5.08
C GLU A 414 1.43 43.82 -6.25
N GLN A 415 0.52 43.12 -6.94
CA GLN A 415 0.82 42.29 -8.11
C GLN A 415 0.23 42.89 -9.39
N TYR A 416 -0.04 44.21 -9.39
CA TYR A 416 -0.75 44.91 -10.47
C TYR A 416 -0.15 44.69 -11.87
N TRP A 417 1.15 44.41 -11.98
CA TRP A 417 1.83 44.18 -13.27
C TRP A 417 1.49 42.83 -13.93
N LEU A 418 0.75 41.94 -13.25
CA LEU A 418 0.26 40.65 -13.76
C LEU A 418 -1.24 40.66 -14.07
N MET A 419 -1.93 41.77 -13.87
CA MET A 419 -3.39 41.87 -13.91
C MET A 419 -3.89 42.63 -15.15
N GLU A 420 -5.13 42.35 -15.58
CA GLU A 420 -5.79 43.14 -16.62
C GLU A 420 -6.32 44.47 -16.05
N ASN A 421 -6.49 45.50 -16.90
CA ASN A 421 -6.90 46.84 -16.47
C ASN A 421 -8.24 46.84 -15.69
N ASP A 422 -9.21 46.03 -16.11
CA ASP A 422 -10.53 45.93 -15.46
C ASP A 422 -10.43 45.35 -14.04
N GLU A 423 -9.49 44.43 -13.81
CA GLU A 423 -9.22 43.82 -12.49
C GLU A 423 -8.55 44.83 -11.56
N ILE A 424 -7.61 45.63 -12.09
CA ILE A 424 -6.92 46.70 -11.36
C ILE A 424 -7.95 47.77 -10.94
N GLU A 425 -8.83 48.19 -11.85
CA GLU A 425 -9.89 49.16 -11.52
C GLU A 425 -10.82 48.66 -10.42
N THR A 426 -11.20 47.38 -10.47
CA THR A 426 -12.10 46.76 -9.49
C THR A 426 -11.41 46.68 -8.11
N ALA A 427 -10.13 46.33 -8.08
CA ALA A 427 -9.33 46.31 -6.85
C ALA A 427 -9.14 47.72 -6.26
N ILE A 428 -8.92 48.75 -7.09
CA ILE A 428 -8.85 50.15 -6.64
C ILE A 428 -10.19 50.62 -6.07
N LYS A 429 -11.32 50.32 -6.72
CA LYS A 429 -12.67 50.65 -6.21
C LYS A 429 -12.92 50.00 -4.85
N SER A 430 -12.56 48.72 -4.70
CA SER A 430 -12.64 48.01 -3.42
C SER A 430 -11.73 48.61 -2.34
N LEU A 431 -10.51 49.02 -2.70
CA LEU A 431 -9.58 49.71 -1.79
C LEU A 431 -10.16 51.04 -1.27
N ILE A 432 -10.76 51.84 -2.16
CA ILE A 432 -11.38 53.13 -1.82
C ILE A 432 -12.57 52.91 -0.88
N MET A 433 -13.46 51.95 -1.17
CA MET A 433 -14.58 51.63 -0.28
C MET A 433 -14.12 51.23 1.13
N LYS A 434 -13.06 50.43 1.25
CA LYS A 434 -12.49 50.05 2.55
C LYS A 434 -11.83 51.22 3.30
N LEU A 435 -11.24 52.18 2.56
CA LEU A 435 -10.72 53.42 3.14
C LEU A 435 -11.84 54.32 3.66
N GLU A 436 -12.95 54.42 2.92
CA GLU A 436 -14.15 55.19 3.32
C GLU A 436 -14.81 54.60 4.57
N ASN A 437 -14.77 53.27 4.73
CA ASN A 437 -15.28 52.56 5.90
C ASN A 437 -14.32 52.55 7.12
N ASN A 438 -13.15 53.21 7.04
CA ASN A 438 -12.10 53.19 8.06
C ASN A 438 -11.60 51.77 8.43
N GLU A 439 -11.51 50.86 7.46
CA GLU A 439 -11.07 49.47 7.69
C GLU A 439 -9.54 49.31 7.72
N TYR A 440 -8.76 50.40 7.63
CA TYR A 440 -7.30 50.36 7.62
C TYR A 440 -6.67 51.20 8.73
N ASP A 441 -5.67 50.63 9.41
CA ASP A 441 -4.84 51.36 10.37
C ASP A 441 -4.00 52.44 9.69
N VAL A 442 -3.74 53.54 10.41
CA VAL A 442 -2.92 54.68 9.96
C VAL A 442 -1.55 54.25 9.39
N ASN A 443 -0.96 53.18 9.92
CA ASN A 443 0.32 52.64 9.48
C ASN A 443 0.29 52.09 8.04
N LYS A 444 -0.87 51.68 7.52
CA LYS A 444 -1.03 51.17 6.15
C LYS A 444 -1.16 52.29 5.10
N TYR A 445 -1.51 53.52 5.49
CA TYR A 445 -1.73 54.63 4.54
C TYR A 445 -0.50 54.98 3.72
N LYS A 446 0.70 54.90 4.31
CA LYS A 446 1.96 55.11 3.59
C LYS A 446 2.16 54.08 2.48
N ARG A 447 1.83 52.81 2.75
CA ARG A 447 1.93 51.71 1.77
C ARG A 447 0.90 51.90 0.65
N ILE A 448 -0.33 52.26 1.00
CA ILE A 448 -1.42 52.56 0.07
C ILE A 448 -1.05 53.69 -0.89
N LEU A 449 -0.57 54.83 -0.37
CA LEU A 449 -0.15 55.97 -1.19
C LEU A 449 1.00 55.61 -2.13
N SER A 450 1.97 54.82 -1.66
CA SER A 450 3.08 54.35 -2.50
C SER A 450 2.61 53.44 -3.64
N LEU A 451 1.60 52.59 -3.41
CA LEU A 451 1.06 51.70 -4.43
C LEU A 451 0.26 52.45 -5.48
N LEU A 452 -0.65 53.33 -5.05
CA LEU A 452 -1.45 54.16 -5.96
C LEU A 452 -0.58 55.09 -6.81
N TYR A 453 0.50 55.62 -6.25
CA TYR A 453 1.46 56.43 -7.02
C TYR A 453 2.15 55.61 -8.12
N LYS A 454 2.62 54.39 -7.80
CA LYS A 454 3.25 53.49 -8.78
C LYS A 454 2.30 53.12 -9.93
N ILE A 455 1.05 52.82 -9.61
CA ILE A 455 0.03 52.46 -10.61
C ILE A 455 -0.27 53.67 -11.52
N LYS A 456 -0.42 54.86 -10.94
CA LYS A 456 -0.67 56.11 -11.69
C LYS A 456 0.50 56.53 -12.59
N ASP A 457 1.73 56.27 -12.16
CA ASP A 457 2.93 56.58 -12.95
C ASP A 457 3.03 55.69 -14.20
N LEU A 458 2.63 54.42 -14.09
CA LEU A 458 2.51 53.51 -15.24
C LEU A 458 1.43 53.92 -16.23
N GLU A 459 0.26 54.33 -15.72
CA GLU A 459 -0.84 54.83 -16.56
C GLU A 459 -0.41 56.07 -17.37
N ARG A 460 0.40 56.96 -16.77
CA ARG A 460 1.00 58.11 -17.48
C ARG A 460 2.07 57.69 -18.50
N SER A 461 2.91 56.73 -18.16
CA SER A 461 3.96 56.24 -19.07
C SER A 461 3.42 55.58 -20.34
N LEU A 462 2.23 54.95 -20.29
CA LEU A 462 1.57 54.34 -21.45
C LEU A 462 0.85 55.38 -22.34
N VAL A 463 0.38 56.49 -21.75
CA VAL A 463 -0.23 57.60 -22.50
C VAL A 463 0.84 58.42 -23.23
N ASP A 464 2.01 58.63 -22.63
CA ASP A 464 3.11 59.38 -23.26
C ASP A 464 3.75 58.62 -24.44
N VAL A 465 3.70 57.29 -24.46
CA VAL A 465 4.17 56.48 -25.62
C VAL A 465 3.19 56.55 -26.80
N ASN A 466 1.89 56.70 -26.55
CA ASN A 466 0.86 56.79 -27.60
C ASN A 466 0.67 58.22 -28.18
N HIS A 467 1.31 59.23 -27.59
CA HIS A 467 1.25 60.62 -28.07
C HIS A 467 2.57 61.13 -28.68
N GLY A 468 3.58 60.26 -28.81
CA GLY A 468 4.89 60.59 -29.39
C GLY A 468 4.97 60.61 -30.93
N ASP A 469 3.98 60.07 -31.66
CA ASP A 469 4.11 59.79 -33.10
C ASP A 469 3.18 60.61 -34.03
N ALA A 470 2.75 61.79 -33.60
CA ALA A 470 1.99 62.72 -34.44
C ALA A 470 2.70 64.07 -34.59
N ARG A 471 3.79 64.11 -35.38
CA ARG A 471 4.21 65.34 -36.07
C ARG A 471 4.45 65.04 -37.54
N ASP A 472 3.57 65.62 -38.36
CA ASP A 472 3.49 65.56 -39.81
C ASP A 472 4.83 65.83 -40.55
N PRO A 473 5.05 65.18 -41.71
CA PRO A 473 6.12 65.51 -42.64
C PRO A 473 5.62 66.53 -43.68
N ALA A 474 6.15 67.75 -43.66
CA ALA A 474 5.97 68.69 -44.77
C ALA A 474 7.21 69.57 -45.00
N CYS A 475 7.72 69.52 -46.24
CA CYS A 475 8.76 70.34 -46.86
C CYS A 475 10.19 70.21 -46.28
N GLY A 476 11.26 69.95 -47.05
CA GLY A 476 11.49 70.04 -48.49
C GLY A 476 12.88 70.64 -48.75
N ALA A 477 13.48 70.24 -49.87
CA ALA A 477 14.61 70.85 -50.57
C ALA A 477 16.06 70.53 -50.10
N ALA A 478 16.68 69.66 -50.91
CA ALA A 478 17.93 69.91 -51.65
C ALA A 478 18.75 71.17 -51.34
N GLY A 479 20.06 70.97 -51.19
CA GLY A 479 21.10 72.01 -51.16
C GLY A 479 22.32 71.55 -50.38
#